data_AF-A0A962UYJ0-F1
#
_entry.id   AF-A0A962UYJ0-F1
#
_cell.length_a   1.000
_cell.length_b   1.000
_cell.length_c   1.000
_cell.angle_alpha   90.00
_cell.angle_beta   90.00
_cell.angle_gamma   90.00
#
_symmetry.space_group_name_H-M   'P 1'
#
loop_
_entity.id
_entity.type
_entity.pdbx_description
1 polymer ?
#
loop_
_entity_poly.entity_id
_entity_poly.type
_entity_poly.pdbx_seq_one_letter_code
_entity_poly.pdbx_strand_id
1 'polypeptide(L)'
;AWALCMGADFVTSARGFMFALGCIQALQCNRNTCPTGITTHNAKLQRGLHPPEKAERVAAYVRNLVNEVGIIAHACGVRSPSELNRSHARVVQDNGLSISLNQLHPQPGKRDDTCRPDKVQG
;
A
#
# COMPACT_ATOMS: atom_id res chain seq x y z
N ALA A 1 -1.63 -4.58 4.20
CA ALA A 1 -2.55 -5.68 4.57
C ALA A 1 -4.01 -5.35 4.29
N TRP A 2 -4.63 -4.34 4.92
CA TRP A 2 -6.07 -4.05 4.74
C TRP A 2 -6.52 -3.91 3.27
N ALA A 3 -5.78 -3.15 2.45
CA ALA A 3 -6.09 -3.01 1.03
C ALA A 3 -6.01 -4.35 0.26
N LEU A 4 -5.08 -5.23 0.62
CA LEU A 4 -5.00 -6.59 0.07
C LEU A 4 -6.25 -7.39 0.48
N CYS A 5 -6.64 -7.34 1.77
CA CYS A 5 -7.88 -7.97 2.25
C CYS A 5 -9.13 -7.48 1.50
N MET A 6 -9.17 -6.20 1.10
CA MET A 6 -10.27 -5.64 0.31
C MET A 6 -10.33 -6.17 -1.13
N GLY A 7 -9.22 -6.74 -1.62
CA GLY A 7 -9.09 -7.31 -2.97
C GLY A 7 -8.18 -6.51 -3.91
N ALA A 8 -7.30 -5.64 -3.41
CA ALA A 8 -6.32 -4.96 -4.25
C ALA A 8 -5.19 -5.92 -4.69
N ASP A 9 -4.85 -5.92 -5.97
CA ASP A 9 -3.75 -6.73 -6.51
C ASP A 9 -2.37 -6.19 -6.13
N PHE A 10 -2.26 -4.86 -6.00
CA PHE A 10 -1.03 -4.18 -5.59
C PHE A 10 -1.34 -2.89 -4.82
N VAL A 11 -0.38 -2.43 -4.03
CA VAL A 11 -0.48 -1.19 -3.24
C VAL A 11 0.80 -0.39 -3.39
N THR A 12 0.66 0.88 -3.78
CA THR A 12 1.78 1.82 -3.88
C THR A 12 1.69 2.88 -2.79
N SER A 13 2.81 3.19 -2.14
CA SER A 13 2.93 4.34 -1.24
C SER A 13 3.78 5.40 -1.93
N ALA A 14 3.39 6.66 -1.87
CA ALA A 14 4.24 7.78 -2.31
C ALA A 14 4.85 8.50 -1.11
N ARG A 15 4.01 8.86 -0.13
CA ARG A 15 4.42 9.62 1.06
C ARG A 15 5.46 8.90 1.91
N GLY A 16 5.35 7.58 2.04
CA GLY A 16 6.35 6.78 2.76
C GLY A 16 7.74 6.85 2.13
N PHE A 17 7.81 6.76 0.79
CA PHE A 17 9.06 6.92 0.05
C PHE A 17 9.60 8.35 0.14
N MET A 18 8.73 9.36 0.13
CA MET A 18 9.15 10.75 0.34
C MET A 18 9.81 10.93 1.72
N PHE A 19 9.30 10.28 2.78
CA PHE A 19 9.95 10.28 4.09
C PHE A 19 11.29 9.53 4.08
N ALA A 20 11.37 8.38 3.42
CA ALA A 20 12.62 7.64 3.25
C ALA A 20 13.68 8.46 2.49
N LEU A 21 13.27 9.27 1.50
CA LEU A 21 14.12 10.26 0.82
C LEU A 21 14.52 11.45 1.70
N GLY A 22 13.85 11.67 2.83
CA GLY A 22 14.11 12.76 3.78
C GLY A 22 13.16 13.95 3.69
N CYS A 23 11.91 13.77 3.26
CA CYS A 23 10.88 14.80 3.40
C CYS A 23 10.64 15.12 4.88
N ILE A 24 10.55 16.40 5.22
CA ILE A 24 10.31 16.89 6.60
C ILE A 24 8.94 17.57 6.76
N GLN A 25 8.03 17.38 5.80
CA GLN A 25 6.71 18.03 5.77
C GLN A 25 6.75 19.56 5.88
N ALA A 26 7.71 20.21 5.22
CA ALA A 26 7.81 21.67 5.22
C ALA A 26 6.63 22.40 4.53
N LEU A 27 5.75 21.68 3.83
CA LEU A 27 4.60 22.23 3.09
C LEU A 27 4.97 23.32 2.05
N GLN A 28 6.17 23.21 1.48
CA GLN A 28 6.69 24.14 0.47
C GLN A 28 6.82 23.51 -0.94
N CYS A 29 6.18 22.36 -1.17
CA CYS A 29 6.37 21.57 -2.39
C CYS A 29 5.99 22.34 -3.67
N ASN A 30 5.01 23.23 -3.60
CA ASN A 30 4.53 24.04 -4.71
C ASN A 30 5.32 25.36 -4.90
N ARG A 31 6.16 25.74 -3.94
CA ARG A 31 6.86 27.04 -3.94
C ARG A 31 8.24 26.98 -4.58
N ASN A 32 8.68 25.82 -5.06
CA ASN A 32 10.02 25.60 -5.59
C ASN A 32 11.16 25.81 -4.55
N THR A 33 10.83 25.90 -3.26
CA THR A 33 11.77 26.19 -2.16
C THR A 33 11.96 25.01 -1.21
N CYS A 34 11.72 23.77 -1.66
CA CYS A 34 11.85 22.59 -0.82
C CYS A 34 13.26 22.52 -0.17
N PRO A 35 13.38 22.58 1.16
CA PRO A 35 14.69 22.66 1.83
C PRO A 35 15.50 21.37 1.73
N THR A 36 14.84 20.24 1.45
CA THR A 36 15.47 18.92 1.35
C THR A 36 15.80 18.51 -0.08
N GLY A 37 15.53 19.39 -1.05
CA GLY A 37 15.89 19.21 -2.46
C GLY A 37 14.99 18.27 -3.26
N ILE A 38 13.90 17.75 -2.67
CA ILE A 38 13.02 16.75 -3.33
C ILE A 38 12.16 17.40 -4.42
N THR A 39 11.54 18.54 -4.13
CA THR A 39 10.61 19.24 -5.04
C THR A 39 11.09 20.66 -5.32
N THR A 40 12.18 20.77 -6.08
CA THR A 40 12.74 22.06 -6.50
C THR A 40 13.54 21.93 -7.79
N HIS A 41 13.51 22.97 -8.61
CA HIS A 41 14.35 23.20 -9.78
C HIS A 41 15.58 24.06 -9.45
N ASN A 42 15.71 24.55 -8.21
CA ASN A 42 16.86 25.32 -7.79
C ASN A 42 18.04 24.39 -7.50
N ALA A 43 19.09 24.45 -8.34
CA ALA A 43 20.29 23.64 -8.20
C ALA A 43 20.95 23.72 -6.81
N LYS A 44 20.87 24.88 -6.12
CA LYS A 44 21.39 25.02 -4.75
C LYS A 44 20.65 24.12 -3.76
N LEU A 45 19.34 24.00 -3.89
CA LEU A 45 18.49 23.19 -3.01
C LEU A 45 18.52 21.70 -3.40
N GLN A 46 18.60 21.39 -4.70
CA GLN A 46 18.71 20.00 -5.20
C GLN A 46 19.93 19.27 -4.64
N ARG A 47 21.00 19.97 -4.25
CA ARG A 47 22.14 19.39 -3.52
C ARG A 47 21.74 18.64 -2.25
N GLY A 48 20.60 19.00 -1.65
CA GLY A 48 20.04 18.27 -0.51
C GLY A 48 19.49 16.88 -0.86
N LEU A 49 19.26 16.57 -2.16
CA LEU A 49 18.87 15.27 -2.68
C LEU A 49 20.08 14.53 -3.24
N HIS A 50 20.95 14.01 -2.36
CA HIS A 50 22.11 13.20 -2.73
C HIS A 50 21.71 11.73 -3.04
N PRO A 51 21.69 11.29 -4.31
CA PRO A 51 21.12 9.98 -4.68
C PRO A 51 21.83 8.76 -4.07
N PRO A 52 23.18 8.67 -4.03
CA PRO A 52 23.88 7.51 -3.48
C PRO A 52 23.47 7.18 -2.03
N GLU A 53 23.29 8.21 -1.19
CA GLU A 53 22.90 8.01 0.21
C GLU A 53 21.39 7.75 0.36
N LYS A 54 20.56 8.50 -0.39
CA LYS A 54 19.11 8.42 -0.26
C LYS A 54 18.53 7.14 -0.88
N ALA A 55 19.18 6.58 -1.90
CA ALA A 55 18.81 5.31 -2.49
C ALA A 55 18.88 4.17 -1.46
N GLU A 56 19.92 4.12 -0.63
CA GLU A 56 20.06 3.12 0.42
C GLU A 56 18.93 3.20 1.46
N ARG A 57 18.55 4.42 1.85
CA ARG A 57 17.42 4.64 2.77
C ARG A 57 16.10 4.20 2.18
N VAL A 58 15.86 4.49 0.91
CA VAL A 58 14.67 4.05 0.18
C VAL A 58 14.64 2.52 0.03
N ALA A 59 15.77 1.91 -0.31
CA ALA A 59 15.91 0.46 -0.40
C ALA A 59 15.64 -0.23 0.94
N ALA A 60 16.18 0.32 2.04
CA ALA A 60 15.89 -0.17 3.38
C ALA A 60 14.40 -0.04 3.73
N TYR A 61 13.77 1.09 3.42
CA TYR A 61 12.35 1.31 3.65
C TYR A 61 11.47 0.28 2.93
N VAL A 62 11.69 0.06 1.63
CA VAL A 62 10.86 -0.90 0.87
C VAL A 62 11.11 -2.34 1.30
N ARG A 63 12.36 -2.71 1.60
CA ARG A 63 12.68 -4.05 2.14
C ARG A 63 11.93 -4.32 3.45
N ASN A 64 11.95 -3.35 4.37
CA ASN A 64 11.24 -3.46 5.64
C ASN A 64 9.72 -3.49 5.41
N LEU A 65 9.18 -2.62 4.54
CA LEU A 65 7.76 -2.61 4.21
C LEU A 65 7.26 -3.98 3.70
N VAL A 66 8.02 -4.60 2.79
CA VAL A 66 7.68 -5.94 2.26
C VAL A 66 7.76 -7.00 3.36
N ASN A 67 8.80 -6.96 4.19
CA ASN A 67 8.96 -7.88 5.32
C ASN A 67 7.78 -7.78 6.30
N GLU A 68 7.41 -6.55 6.72
CA GLU A 68 6.30 -6.34 7.66
C GLU A 68 4.95 -6.80 7.09
N VAL A 69 4.71 -6.57 5.80
CA VAL A 69 3.50 -7.10 5.15
C VAL A 69 3.50 -8.63 5.12
N GLY A 70 4.67 -9.26 4.93
CA GLY A 70 4.85 -10.71 5.05
C GLY A 70 4.58 -11.22 6.48
N ILE A 71 5.08 -10.53 7.51
CA ILE A 71 4.81 -10.86 8.91
C ILE A 71 3.31 -10.82 9.20
N ILE A 72 2.60 -9.79 8.73
CA ILE A 72 1.14 -9.70 8.90
C ILE A 72 0.44 -10.88 8.19
N ALA A 73 0.87 -11.22 6.98
CA ALA A 73 0.31 -12.34 6.23
C ALA A 73 0.48 -13.67 7.00
N HIS A 74 1.68 -13.94 7.53
CA HIS A 74 1.94 -15.11 8.35
C HIS A 74 1.15 -15.12 9.65
N ALA A 75 0.99 -13.97 10.31
CA ALA A 75 0.17 -13.85 11.52
C ALA A 75 -1.33 -14.15 11.24
N CYS A 76 -1.81 -13.86 10.04
CA CYS A 76 -3.16 -14.22 9.59
C CYS A 76 -3.28 -15.69 9.11
N GLY A 77 -2.21 -16.47 9.12
CA GLY A 77 -2.21 -17.88 8.73
C GLY A 77 -2.14 -18.13 7.22
N VAL A 78 -1.81 -17.11 6.42
CA VAL A 78 -1.63 -17.25 4.97
C VAL A 78 -0.16 -17.30 4.58
N ARG A 79 0.15 -17.94 3.44
CA ARG A 79 1.55 -18.14 3.01
C ARG A 79 2.13 -16.91 2.32
N SER A 80 1.26 -16.13 1.69
CA SER A 80 1.63 -14.93 0.94
C SER A 80 0.67 -13.78 1.22
N PRO A 81 1.11 -12.51 1.14
CA PRO A 81 0.22 -11.36 1.31
C PRO A 81 -0.96 -11.31 0.32
N SER A 82 -0.82 -11.91 -0.86
CA SER A 82 -1.87 -11.97 -1.89
C SER A 82 -3.03 -12.90 -1.53
N GLU A 83 -2.84 -13.82 -0.59
CA GLU A 83 -3.90 -14.70 -0.08
C GLU A 83 -4.78 -14.02 1.00
N LEU A 84 -4.42 -12.81 1.43
CA LEU A 84 -5.23 -12.04 2.35
C LEU A 84 -6.57 -11.68 1.70
N ASN A 85 -7.64 -12.26 2.23
CA ASN A 85 -9.02 -11.91 1.89
C ASN A 85 -9.75 -11.20 3.05
N ARG A 86 -11.01 -10.82 2.81
CA ARG A 86 -11.86 -10.04 3.75
C ARG A 86 -12.14 -10.74 5.08
N SER A 87 -11.95 -12.05 5.20
CA SER A 87 -12.10 -12.74 6.50
C SER A 87 -10.98 -12.38 7.48
N HIS A 88 -9.80 -11.97 6.99
CA HIS A 88 -8.62 -11.68 7.82
C HIS A 88 -8.59 -10.26 8.42
N ALA A 89 -9.59 -9.42 8.13
CA ALA A 89 -9.63 -8.04 8.60
C ALA A 89 -10.96 -7.69 9.28
N ARG A 90 -10.88 -6.82 10.29
CA ARG A 90 -12.03 -6.22 10.98
C ARG A 90 -11.89 -4.71 10.99
N VAL A 91 -13.01 -4.00 10.99
CA VAL A 91 -13.07 -2.53 11.02
C VAL A 91 -13.81 -2.09 12.28
N VAL A 92 -13.21 -1.19 13.05
CA VAL A 92 -13.83 -0.56 14.22
C VAL A 92 -14.81 0.51 13.71
N GLN A 93 -16.06 0.42 14.16
CA GLN A 93 -17.13 1.36 13.81
C GLN A 93 -17.23 2.48 14.85
N ASP A 94 -18.03 3.51 14.53
CA ASP A 94 -18.28 4.68 15.37
C ASP A 94 -18.90 4.32 16.73
N ASN A 95 -19.60 3.18 16.82
CA ASN A 95 -20.14 2.63 18.07
C ASN A 95 -19.10 1.90 18.95
N GLY A 96 -17.82 1.90 18.54
CA GLY A 96 -16.72 1.23 19.24
C GLY A 96 -16.65 -0.29 19.04
N LEU A 97 -17.63 -0.90 18.37
CA LEU A 97 -17.62 -2.33 18.04
C LEU A 97 -16.88 -2.58 16.74
N SER A 98 -16.35 -3.80 16.56
CA SER A 98 -15.69 -4.20 15.31
C SER A 98 -16.54 -5.18 14.50
N ILE A 99 -16.68 -4.90 13.21
CA ILE A 99 -17.32 -5.81 12.24
C ILE A 99 -16.27 -6.48 11.36
N SER A 100 -16.53 -7.71 10.91
CA SER A 100 -15.70 -8.35 9.89
C SER A 100 -15.82 -7.62 8.55
N LEU A 101 -14.70 -7.46 7.85
CA LEU A 101 -14.68 -6.85 6.52
C LEU A 101 -15.49 -7.66 5.50
N ASN A 102 -15.62 -8.99 5.70
CA ASN A 102 -16.45 -9.85 4.86
C ASN A 102 -17.96 -9.59 5.05
N GLN A 103 -18.38 -9.17 6.24
CA GLN A 103 -19.77 -8.78 6.50
C GLN A 103 -20.05 -7.37 5.97
N LEU A 104 -19.09 -6.45 6.12
CA LEU A 104 -19.21 -5.08 5.62
C LEU A 104 -19.21 -5.01 4.09
N HIS A 105 -18.36 -5.83 3.45
CA HIS A 105 -18.22 -5.91 1.99
C HIS A 105 -18.24 -7.37 1.52
N PRO A 106 -19.42 -8.00 1.43
CA PRO A 106 -19.55 -9.37 0.95
C PRO A 106 -18.92 -9.53 -0.43
N GLN A 107 -18.27 -10.67 -0.67
CA GLN A 107 -17.82 -10.99 -2.02
C GLN A 107 -19.05 -11.11 -2.93
N PRO A 108 -19.04 -10.51 -4.14
CA PRO A 108 -20.08 -10.78 -5.10
C PRO A 108 -20.11 -12.30 -5.35
N GLY A 109 -21.30 -12.89 -5.38
CA GLY A 109 -21.46 -14.30 -5.74
C GLY A 109 -20.76 -14.57 -7.07
N LYS A 110 -20.23 -15.79 -7.26
CA LYS A 110 -19.71 -16.21 -8.56
C LYS A 110 -20.76 -15.85 -9.61
N ARG A 111 -20.37 -15.04 -10.62
CA ARG A 111 -21.24 -14.82 -11.76
C ARG A 111 -21.55 -16.19 -12.35
N ASP A 112 -22.82 -16.46 -12.57
CA ASP A 112 -23.22 -17.71 -13.20
C ASP A 112 -22.71 -17.68 -14.65
N ASP A 113 -21.67 -18.45 -14.93
CA ASP A 113 -21.02 -18.52 -16.24
C ASP A 113 -21.89 -19.24 -17.29
N THR A 114 -23.10 -19.66 -16.92
CA THR A 114 -24.07 -20.39 -17.75
C THR A 114 -24.56 -19.61 -18.97
N CYS A 115 -24.32 -18.29 -19.02
CA CYS A 115 -24.63 -17.44 -20.17
C CYS A 115 -23.48 -17.31 -21.19
N ARG A 116 -22.32 -17.98 -20.97
CA ARG A 116 -21.27 -18.04 -22.00
C ARG A 116 -21.67 -19.05 -23.08
N PRO A 117 -21.88 -18.63 -24.35
CA PRO A 117 -22.22 -19.54 -25.44
C PRO A 117 -21.11 -20.58 -25.73
N ASP A 118 -19.93 -20.36 -25.19
CA ASP A 118 -18.71 -21.17 -25.30
C ASP A 118 -18.57 -22.31 -24.26
N LYS A 119 -19.52 -22.46 -23.31
CA LYS A 119 -19.50 -23.55 -22.30
C LYS A 119 -20.74 -24.46 -22.36
N VAL A 120 -21.16 -24.88 -23.55
CA VAL A 120 -22.05 -26.06 -23.67
C VAL A 120 -21.18 -27.29 -23.38
N GLN A 121 -21.51 -28.00 -22.31
CA GLN A 121 -20.90 -29.28 -21.93
C GLN A 121 -20.86 -30.24 -23.12
N GLY A 122 -19.66 -30.70 -23.46
CA GLY A 122 -19.45 -31.94 -24.21
C GLY A 122 -19.51 -33.13 -23.27
#